data_AF-G8QHM7-F1
#
_entry.id   AF-G8QHM7-F1
#
_cell.length_a   1.000
_cell.length_b   1.000
_cell.length_c   1.000
_cell.angle_alpha   90.00
_cell.angle_beta   90.00
_cell.angle_gamma   90.00
#
_symmetry.space_group_name_H-M   'P 1'
#
loop_
_entity.id
_entity.type
_entity.pdbx_description
1 polymer ?
#
loop_
_entity_poly.entity_id
_entity_poly.type
_entity_poly.pdbx_seq_one_letter_code
_entity_poly.pdbx_strand_id
1 'polypeptide(L)'
;MQQENNQGGCLLDLWQQALNEVEAETTKASRKKHPRLQAGEIVETSNGYAEVVEYINANNVKIRFIATQYETLATAQNIRDGRVKDRFLEQASGGHIGNTCTYQNGHIKPGYPVWKAMFSRVKERENYKEVQISDAFQCFEVFERWYLERQSEYPASITLALDSDLIPFLTDSPKSYSAETCLLLPHSVNTSFTKTKESLDSFSTDKPKGIVNIGEKWLVLTRGDKSEFEDRGDAIAYATDLLISGFMDKFKEEVLPYLSETDSKKVENLEGKLRLKYR
;
A
#
# COMPACT_ATOMS: atom_id res chain seq x y z
N MET A 1 -36.13 35.69 74.58
CA MET A 1 -34.81 35.69 73.93
C MET A 1 -34.36 34.24 73.91
N GLN A 2 -34.68 33.46 72.86
CA GLN A 2 -34.01 33.37 71.56
C GLN A 2 -32.50 33.10 71.66
N GLN A 3 -32.08 31.88 71.28
CA GLN A 3 -31.17 31.51 70.18
C GLN A 3 -30.64 30.08 70.44
N GLU A 4 -31.05 29.06 69.69
CA GLU A 4 -30.51 28.61 68.38
C GLU A 4 -29.11 27.99 68.47
N ASN A 5 -29.01 26.67 68.24
CA ASN A 5 -28.39 26.02 67.05
C ASN A 5 -26.92 25.63 67.31
N ASN A 6 -26.33 24.58 66.73
CA ASN A 6 -26.79 23.38 66.05
C ASN A 6 -25.54 22.47 65.94
N GLN A 7 -25.81 21.16 65.93
CA GLN A 7 -25.01 20.04 65.43
C GLN A 7 -23.66 20.36 64.75
N GLY A 8 -22.56 20.09 65.45
CA GLY A 8 -21.22 19.96 64.87
C GLY A 8 -20.95 18.52 64.42
N GLY A 9 -21.65 18.08 63.36
CA GLY A 9 -21.24 16.87 62.63
C GLY A 9 -19.94 17.16 61.88
N CYS A 10 -18.90 16.37 62.12
CA CYS A 10 -17.58 16.53 61.53
C CYS A 10 -17.72 16.53 60.00
N LEU A 11 -17.34 17.64 59.35
CA LEU A 11 -17.34 17.79 57.89
C LEU A 11 -16.64 16.60 57.19
N LEU A 12 -15.64 16.00 57.83
CA LEU A 12 -14.92 14.84 57.31
C LEU A 12 -15.83 13.60 57.14
N ASP A 13 -16.78 13.39 58.05
CA ASP A 13 -17.69 12.24 58.03
C ASP A 13 -18.72 12.35 56.90
N LEU A 14 -19.19 13.58 56.65
CA LEU A 14 -20.10 13.89 55.54
C LEU A 14 -19.40 13.73 54.18
N TRP A 15 -18.12 14.15 54.10
CA TRP A 15 -17.32 13.94 52.88
C TRP A 15 -17.03 12.46 52.62
N GLN A 16 -16.74 11.68 53.67
CA GLN A 16 -16.50 10.25 53.51
C GLN A 16 -17.77 9.48 53.15
N GLN A 17 -18.92 9.87 53.70
CA GLN A 17 -20.23 9.34 53.28
C GLN A 17 -20.52 9.65 51.81
N ALA A 18 -20.33 10.91 51.39
CA ALA A 18 -20.54 11.30 50.00
C ALA A 18 -19.59 10.56 49.04
N LEU A 19 -18.32 10.34 49.43
CA LEU A 19 -17.37 9.57 48.62
C LEU A 19 -17.81 8.11 48.47
N ASN A 20 -18.23 7.49 49.59
CA ASN A 20 -18.70 6.11 49.60
C ASN A 20 -20.02 5.93 48.82
N GLU A 21 -20.90 6.93 48.83
CA GLU A 21 -22.13 6.95 48.04
C GLU A 21 -21.83 7.07 46.54
N VAL A 22 -20.89 7.94 46.15
CA VAL A 22 -20.44 8.05 44.75
C VAL A 22 -19.73 6.77 44.28
N GLU A 23 -18.92 6.12 45.11
CA GLU A 23 -18.30 4.82 44.82
C GLU A 23 -19.34 3.68 44.73
N ALA A 24 -20.38 3.71 45.57
CA ALA A 24 -21.48 2.74 45.53
C ALA A 24 -22.42 2.95 44.33
N GLU A 25 -22.59 4.19 43.85
CA GLU A 25 -23.36 4.51 42.65
C GLU A 25 -22.60 4.16 41.37
N THR A 26 -21.30 4.43 41.31
CA THR A 26 -20.45 4.08 40.15
C THR A 26 -20.31 2.57 39.96
N THR A 27 -20.39 1.77 41.04
CA THR A 27 -20.39 0.30 40.97
C THR A 27 -21.76 -0.31 40.66
N LYS A 28 -22.86 0.47 40.69
CA LYS A 28 -24.24 0.03 40.38
C LYS A 28 -24.69 0.26 38.93
N ALA A 29 -23.77 0.53 38.00
CA ALA A 29 -24.06 0.44 36.57
C ALA A 29 -24.31 -1.03 36.17
N SER A 30 -25.54 -1.49 36.40
CA SER A 30 -26.09 -2.76 35.92
C SER A 30 -25.72 -2.97 34.45
N ARG A 31 -24.90 -4.01 34.17
CA ARG A 31 -24.69 -4.51 32.81
C ARG A 31 -26.08 -4.86 32.25
N LYS A 32 -26.62 -4.02 31.36
CA LYS A 32 -27.81 -4.36 30.57
C LYS A 32 -27.53 -5.72 29.92
N LYS A 33 -28.24 -6.76 30.36
CA LYS A 33 -28.15 -8.10 29.78
C LYS A 33 -28.79 -8.02 28.39
N HIS A 34 -27.96 -7.88 27.37
CA HIS A 34 -28.43 -8.03 26.01
C HIS A 34 -28.92 -9.47 25.78
N PRO A 35 -29.96 -9.67 24.96
CA PRO A 35 -30.40 -10.99 24.55
C PRO A 35 -29.23 -11.83 24.00
N ARG A 36 -29.30 -13.15 24.19
CA ARG A 36 -28.35 -14.07 23.57
C ARG A 36 -28.65 -14.14 22.07
N LEU A 37 -27.60 -13.95 21.28
CA LEU A 37 -27.65 -14.17 19.83
C LEU A 37 -28.09 -15.61 19.55
N GLN A 38 -28.94 -15.82 18.56
CA GLN A 38 -29.44 -17.13 18.16
C GLN A 38 -28.91 -17.53 16.79
N ALA A 39 -28.75 -18.83 16.55
CA ALA A 39 -28.44 -19.31 15.20
C ALA A 39 -29.59 -18.97 14.23
N GLY A 40 -29.24 -18.54 13.01
CA GLY A 40 -30.16 -18.03 11.99
C GLY A 40 -30.52 -16.54 12.16
N GLU A 41 -30.07 -15.87 13.23
CA GLU A 41 -30.29 -14.43 13.41
C GLU A 41 -29.47 -13.63 12.40
N ILE A 42 -30.11 -12.70 11.69
CA ILE A 42 -29.42 -11.73 10.82
C ILE A 42 -29.06 -10.49 11.63
N VAL A 43 -27.78 -10.14 11.60
CA VAL A 43 -27.21 -8.99 12.28
C VAL A 43 -26.64 -8.00 11.28
N GLU A 44 -26.80 -6.71 11.56
CA GLU A 44 -26.21 -5.64 10.79
C GLU A 44 -24.79 -5.34 11.29
N THR A 45 -23.88 -5.09 10.36
CA THR A 45 -22.48 -4.75 10.62
C THR A 45 -22.07 -3.54 9.79
N SER A 46 -20.92 -2.96 10.13
CA SER A 46 -20.29 -1.89 9.32
C SER A 46 -19.99 -2.29 7.86
N ASN A 47 -20.02 -3.60 7.53
CA ASN A 47 -19.79 -4.13 6.19
C ASN A 47 -21.04 -4.82 5.60
N GLY A 48 -22.24 -4.47 6.08
CA GLY A 48 -23.50 -5.06 5.62
C GLY A 48 -24.01 -6.13 6.57
N TYR A 49 -24.71 -7.13 6.05
CA TYR A 49 -25.42 -8.11 6.88
C TYR A 49 -24.65 -9.43 7.03
N ALA A 50 -24.74 -10.02 8.23
CA ALA A 50 -24.22 -11.34 8.53
C ALA A 50 -25.29 -12.20 9.21
N GLU A 51 -25.24 -13.50 8.98
CA GLU A 51 -26.04 -14.51 9.67
C GLU A 51 -25.22 -15.11 10.82
N VAL A 52 -25.83 -15.27 11.99
CA VAL A 52 -25.26 -16.08 13.08
C VAL A 52 -25.42 -17.56 12.72
N VAL A 53 -24.32 -18.23 12.41
CA VAL A 53 -24.33 -19.66 12.06
C VAL A 53 -24.39 -20.53 13.31
N GLU A 54 -23.60 -20.19 14.33
CA GLU A 54 -23.47 -21.00 15.54
C GLU A 54 -23.03 -20.14 16.73
N TYR A 55 -23.68 -20.33 17.88
CA TYR A 55 -23.27 -19.73 19.15
C TYR A 55 -22.53 -20.75 20.02
N ILE A 56 -21.19 -20.71 20.03
CA ILE A 56 -20.37 -21.62 20.83
C ILE A 56 -20.22 -21.05 22.25
N ASN A 57 -19.75 -19.81 22.37
CA ASN A 57 -19.68 -19.08 23.63
C ASN A 57 -19.63 -17.56 23.39
N ALA A 58 -19.64 -16.75 24.46
CA ALA A 58 -19.66 -15.28 24.34
C ALA A 58 -18.45 -14.68 23.59
N ASN A 59 -17.31 -15.39 23.56
CA ASN A 59 -16.11 -14.96 22.86
C ASN A 59 -15.99 -15.56 21.46
N ASN A 60 -16.73 -16.63 21.17
CA ASN A 60 -16.67 -17.39 19.93
C ASN A 60 -18.10 -17.63 19.42
N VAL A 61 -18.59 -16.70 18.63
CA VAL A 61 -19.83 -16.84 17.87
C VAL A 61 -19.45 -16.87 16.40
N LYS A 62 -19.86 -17.92 15.72
CA LYS A 62 -19.62 -18.10 14.28
C LYS A 62 -20.67 -17.33 13.50
N ILE A 63 -20.22 -16.45 12.62
CA ILE A 63 -21.08 -15.70 11.71
C ILE A 63 -20.66 -15.94 10.26
N ARG A 64 -21.59 -15.73 9.32
CA ARG A 64 -21.35 -15.77 7.88
C ARG A 64 -21.87 -14.48 7.25
N PHE A 65 -21.01 -13.74 6.56
CA PHE A 65 -21.43 -12.56 5.81
C PHE A 65 -22.25 -12.95 4.59
N ILE A 66 -23.39 -12.29 4.38
CA ILE A 66 -24.33 -12.66 3.31
C ILE A 66 -23.73 -12.39 1.93
N ALA A 67 -23.03 -11.26 1.77
CA ALA A 67 -22.51 -10.82 0.47
C ALA A 67 -21.39 -11.72 -0.06
N THR A 68 -20.45 -12.13 0.82
CA THR A 68 -19.22 -12.84 0.42
C THR A 68 -19.22 -14.31 0.83
N GLN A 69 -20.20 -14.74 1.63
CA GLN A 69 -20.23 -16.05 2.28
C GLN A 69 -19.05 -16.29 3.23
N TYR A 70 -18.28 -15.24 3.57
CA TYR A 70 -17.14 -15.34 4.48
C TYR A 70 -17.59 -15.70 5.89
N GLU A 71 -17.01 -16.75 6.45
CA GLU A 71 -17.25 -17.18 7.82
C GLU A 71 -16.14 -16.73 8.77
N THR A 72 -16.52 -16.23 9.94
CA THR A 72 -15.55 -15.83 10.96
C THR A 72 -16.09 -16.03 12.37
N LEU A 73 -15.17 -16.13 13.34
CA LEU A 73 -15.49 -16.13 14.76
C LEU A 73 -15.35 -14.72 15.32
N ALA A 74 -16.35 -14.27 16.06
CA ALA A 74 -16.30 -13.00 16.76
C ALA A 74 -16.94 -13.10 18.14
N THR A 75 -16.58 -12.16 19.02
CA THR A 75 -17.25 -12.03 20.32
C THR A 75 -18.70 -11.57 20.11
N ALA A 76 -19.63 -12.06 20.92
CA ALA A 76 -21.02 -11.62 20.91
C ALA A 76 -21.15 -10.09 21.06
N GLN A 77 -20.25 -9.45 21.80
CA GLN A 77 -20.22 -7.98 21.94
C GLN A 77 -19.93 -7.30 20.60
N ASN A 78 -18.83 -7.63 19.93
CA ASN A 78 -18.49 -7.06 18.62
C ASN A 78 -19.57 -7.29 17.57
N ILE A 79 -20.28 -8.43 17.63
CA ILE A 79 -21.41 -8.71 16.74
C ILE A 79 -22.56 -7.73 17.00
N ARG A 80 -22.99 -7.59 18.26
CA ARG A 80 -24.07 -6.64 18.61
C ARG A 80 -23.70 -5.19 18.32
N ASP A 81 -22.42 -4.85 18.46
CA ASP A 81 -21.90 -3.51 18.17
C ASP A 81 -21.71 -3.28 16.65
N GLY A 82 -21.96 -4.29 15.80
CA GLY A 82 -21.78 -4.20 14.35
C GLY A 82 -20.33 -4.04 13.90
N ARG A 83 -19.36 -4.35 14.79
CA ARG A 83 -17.92 -4.09 14.58
C ARG A 83 -17.17 -5.21 13.86
N VAL A 84 -17.84 -6.34 13.59
CA VAL A 84 -17.24 -7.43 12.83
C VAL A 84 -17.14 -7.02 11.37
N LYS A 85 -15.99 -7.30 10.75
CA LYS A 85 -15.69 -6.88 9.38
C LYS A 85 -15.68 -8.06 8.43
N ASP A 86 -16.27 -7.84 7.27
CA ASP A 86 -16.14 -8.76 6.14
C ASP A 86 -14.78 -8.54 5.48
N ARG A 87 -13.88 -9.53 5.55
CA ARG A 87 -12.52 -9.41 5.01
C ARG A 87 -12.45 -9.65 3.51
N PHE A 88 -13.50 -10.25 2.94
CA PHE A 88 -13.62 -10.53 1.51
C PHE A 88 -14.48 -9.50 0.80
N LEU A 89 -15.17 -8.63 1.54
CA LEU A 89 -15.85 -7.50 0.95
C LEU A 89 -14.82 -6.51 0.42
N GLU A 90 -15.03 -6.10 -0.83
CA GLU A 90 -14.21 -5.10 -1.48
C GLU A 90 -14.20 -3.80 -0.66
N GLN A 91 -13.01 -3.33 -0.30
CA GLN A 91 -12.87 -2.06 0.38
C GLN A 91 -13.15 -0.92 -0.59
N ALA A 92 -13.47 0.27 -0.08
CA ALA A 92 -13.63 1.49 -0.89
C ALA A 92 -12.42 1.84 -1.78
N SER A 93 -11.26 1.22 -1.54
CA SER A 93 -10.09 1.33 -2.41
C SER A 93 -10.08 0.37 -3.60
N GLY A 94 -10.90 -0.68 -3.64
CA GLY A 94 -10.99 -1.61 -4.77
C GLY A 94 -10.42 -3.02 -4.54
N GLY A 95 -10.06 -3.38 -3.30
CA GLY A 95 -9.48 -4.69 -2.98
C GLY A 95 -9.93 -5.19 -1.61
N HIS A 96 -9.65 -6.45 -1.30
CA HIS A 96 -10.07 -7.12 -0.06
C HIS A 96 -8.87 -7.69 0.72
N ILE A 97 -9.06 -8.01 2.00
CA ILE A 97 -7.95 -8.40 2.89
C ILE A 97 -7.59 -9.88 2.77
N GLY A 98 -8.59 -10.76 2.62
CA GLY A 98 -8.40 -12.20 2.70
C GLY A 98 -8.25 -12.69 4.15
N ASN A 99 -7.56 -13.80 4.38
CA ASN A 99 -7.45 -14.44 5.69
C ASN A 99 -6.36 -13.83 6.59
N THR A 100 -5.59 -12.86 6.08
CA THR A 100 -4.57 -12.14 6.86
C THR A 100 -5.17 -10.98 7.69
N CYS A 101 -4.29 -10.21 8.32
CA CYS A 101 -4.59 -8.95 8.99
C CYS A 101 -3.64 -7.85 8.48
N THR A 102 -4.07 -6.59 8.63
CA THR A 102 -3.28 -5.42 8.19
C THR A 102 -2.37 -4.87 9.29
N TYR A 103 -2.51 -5.37 10.52
CA TYR A 103 -1.71 -5.02 11.69
C TYR A 103 -1.14 -6.28 12.35
N GLN A 104 0.09 -6.18 12.84
CA GLN A 104 0.75 -7.22 13.64
C GLN A 104 1.47 -6.54 14.81
N ASN A 105 1.23 -7.03 16.03
CA ASN A 105 1.83 -6.47 17.27
C ASN A 105 1.63 -4.95 17.43
N GLY A 106 0.47 -4.42 17.04
CA GLY A 106 0.17 -2.98 17.11
C GLY A 106 0.76 -2.14 15.96
N HIS A 107 1.54 -2.74 15.06
CA HIS A 107 2.15 -2.06 13.93
C HIS A 107 1.44 -2.44 12.62
N ILE A 108 1.33 -1.48 11.69
CA ILE A 108 0.85 -1.75 10.33
C ILE A 108 1.87 -2.66 9.63
N LYS A 109 1.39 -3.69 8.94
CA LYS A 109 2.27 -4.56 8.16
C LYS A 109 2.88 -3.81 6.97
N PRO A 110 4.16 -4.02 6.65
CA PRO A 110 4.91 -3.17 5.70
C PRO A 110 4.34 -3.16 4.27
N GLY A 111 3.76 -4.28 3.81
CA GLY A 111 3.11 -4.34 2.51
C GLY A 111 1.78 -3.58 2.42
N TYR A 112 1.11 -3.32 3.54
CA TYR A 112 -0.25 -2.74 3.53
C TYR A 112 -0.29 -1.29 2.99
N PRO A 113 0.59 -0.37 3.42
CA PRO A 113 0.66 0.97 2.83
C PRO A 113 0.96 0.95 1.33
N VAL A 114 1.84 0.05 0.89
CA VAL A 114 2.21 -0.10 -0.54
C VAL A 114 1.01 -0.60 -1.36
N TRP A 115 0.31 -1.61 -0.85
CA TRP A 115 -0.92 -2.15 -1.43
C TRP A 115 -2.02 -1.08 -1.55
N LYS A 116 -2.25 -0.27 -0.50
CA LYS A 116 -3.21 0.84 -0.54
C LYS A 116 -2.82 1.91 -1.56
N ALA A 117 -1.53 2.25 -1.64
CA ALA A 117 -1.02 3.25 -2.57
C ALA A 117 -1.20 2.81 -4.04
N MET A 118 -1.10 1.50 -4.34
CA MET A 118 -1.39 0.94 -5.66
C MET A 118 -2.82 1.30 -6.14
N PHE A 119 -3.83 1.08 -5.31
CA PHE A 119 -5.21 1.45 -5.65
C PHE A 119 -5.41 2.96 -5.82
N SER A 120 -4.83 3.76 -4.91
CA SER A 120 -4.88 5.23 -5.04
C SER A 120 -4.28 5.68 -6.37
N ARG A 121 -3.17 5.08 -6.83
CA ARG A 121 -2.58 5.40 -8.14
C ARG A 121 -3.54 5.14 -9.29
N VAL A 122 -4.20 3.98 -9.33
CA VAL A 122 -5.16 3.63 -10.39
C VAL A 122 -6.37 4.57 -10.39
N LYS A 123 -6.86 4.94 -9.21
CA LYS A 123 -8.04 5.81 -9.06
C LYS A 123 -7.76 7.29 -9.34
N GLU A 124 -6.61 7.79 -8.91
CA GLU A 124 -6.35 9.24 -8.83
C GLU A 124 -5.47 9.77 -9.97
N ARG A 125 -4.67 8.91 -10.63
CA ARG A 125 -3.73 9.35 -11.66
C ARG A 125 -4.29 9.14 -13.06
N GLU A 126 -4.31 10.22 -13.84
CA GLU A 126 -4.80 10.20 -15.23
C GLU A 126 -4.14 9.12 -16.08
N ASN A 127 -2.81 8.97 -15.97
CA ASN A 127 -2.03 7.99 -16.73
C ASN A 127 -2.12 6.55 -16.20
N TYR A 128 -3.02 6.28 -15.23
CA TYR A 128 -3.34 4.95 -14.72
C TYR A 128 -4.83 4.58 -14.80
N LYS A 129 -5.68 5.42 -15.41
CA LYS A 129 -7.14 5.16 -15.48
C LYS A 129 -7.52 3.82 -16.10
N GLU A 130 -6.75 3.34 -17.07
CA GLU A 130 -6.99 2.07 -17.77
C GLU A 130 -6.19 0.90 -17.17
N VAL A 131 -5.34 1.17 -16.18
CA VAL A 131 -4.46 0.16 -15.58
C VAL A 131 -5.26 -0.76 -14.69
N GLN A 132 -5.20 -2.06 -15.02
CA GLN A 132 -5.88 -3.10 -14.25
C GLN A 132 -4.99 -3.62 -13.12
N ILE A 133 -5.62 -4.02 -12.02
CA ILE A 133 -4.97 -4.73 -10.90
C ILE A 133 -5.43 -6.18 -10.98
N SER A 134 -4.49 -7.13 -11.02
CA SER A 134 -4.84 -8.56 -11.09
C SER A 134 -5.60 -9.00 -9.84
N ASP A 135 -6.46 -10.01 -9.97
CA ASP A 135 -7.23 -10.55 -8.83
C ASP A 135 -6.34 -10.96 -7.65
N ALA A 136 -5.15 -11.50 -7.96
CA ALA A 136 -4.13 -11.82 -6.96
C ALA A 136 -3.67 -10.58 -6.20
N PHE A 137 -3.42 -9.46 -6.88
CA PHE A 137 -3.03 -8.21 -6.23
C PHE A 137 -4.23 -7.45 -5.63
N GLN A 138 -5.47 -7.79 -6.00
CA GLN A 138 -6.67 -7.32 -5.32
C GLN A 138 -6.90 -7.96 -3.93
N CYS A 139 -6.22 -9.06 -3.62
CA CYS A 139 -6.23 -9.70 -2.31
C CYS A 139 -4.97 -9.34 -1.52
N PHE A 140 -5.13 -8.64 -0.39
CA PHE A 140 -3.98 -8.24 0.42
C PHE A 140 -3.19 -9.44 0.95
N GLU A 141 -3.82 -10.54 1.32
CA GLU A 141 -3.11 -11.76 1.75
C GLU A 141 -2.12 -12.26 0.68
N VAL A 142 -2.56 -12.28 -0.59
CA VAL A 142 -1.73 -12.76 -1.70
C VAL A 142 -0.65 -11.74 -2.03
N PHE A 143 -1.00 -10.45 -2.11
CA PHE A 143 -0.03 -9.37 -2.31
C PHE A 143 1.01 -9.31 -1.19
N GLU A 144 0.61 -9.45 0.06
CA GLU A 144 1.49 -9.43 1.23
C GLU A 144 2.55 -10.52 1.13
N ARG A 145 2.14 -11.74 0.77
CA ARG A 145 3.07 -12.86 0.58
C ARG A 145 4.11 -12.54 -0.49
N TRP A 146 3.64 -12.11 -1.66
CA TRP A 146 4.53 -11.67 -2.76
C TRP A 146 5.47 -10.53 -2.32
N TYR A 147 4.94 -9.53 -1.61
CA TYR A 147 5.70 -8.37 -1.16
C TYR A 147 6.78 -8.76 -0.15
N LEU A 148 6.45 -9.59 0.85
CA LEU A 148 7.39 -10.02 1.89
C LEU A 148 8.47 -10.95 1.33
N GLU A 149 8.10 -11.86 0.42
CA GLU A 149 9.06 -12.69 -0.30
C GLU A 149 10.11 -11.81 -0.99
N ARG A 150 9.68 -10.80 -1.76
CA ARG A 150 10.61 -9.88 -2.43
C ARG A 150 11.35 -8.95 -1.48
N GLN A 151 10.69 -8.43 -0.44
CA GLN A 151 11.33 -7.57 0.54
C GLN A 151 12.47 -8.29 1.25
N SER A 152 12.33 -9.59 1.53
CA SER A 152 13.35 -10.40 2.22
C SER A 152 14.66 -10.55 1.43
N GLU A 153 14.64 -10.26 0.13
CA GLU A 153 15.80 -10.29 -0.76
C GLU A 153 16.67 -9.02 -0.64
N TYR A 154 16.14 -7.97 -0.01
CA TYR A 154 16.84 -6.69 0.18
C TYR A 154 17.32 -6.52 1.63
N PRO A 155 18.43 -5.81 1.84
CA PRO A 155 18.80 -5.33 3.16
C PRO A 155 17.67 -4.49 3.77
N ALA A 156 17.38 -4.70 5.06
CA ALA A 156 16.33 -3.99 5.79
C ALA A 156 16.49 -2.44 5.80
N SER A 157 17.70 -1.94 5.53
CA SER A 157 18.01 -0.51 5.40
C SER A 157 17.53 0.13 4.10
N ILE A 158 17.15 -0.66 3.09
CA ILE A 158 16.71 -0.15 1.79
C ILE A 158 15.20 0.10 1.82
N THR A 159 14.82 1.33 1.45
CA THR A 159 13.41 1.66 1.21
C THR A 159 13.02 1.24 -0.19
N LEU A 160 12.04 0.34 -0.28
CA LEU A 160 11.55 -0.23 -1.54
C LEU A 160 10.26 0.46 -2.02
N ALA A 161 10.07 0.48 -3.33
CA ALA A 161 8.91 1.03 -4.01
C ALA A 161 8.37 0.02 -5.03
N LEU A 162 7.04 -0.10 -5.12
CA LEU A 162 6.37 -0.90 -6.14
C LEU A 162 6.37 -0.14 -7.48
N ASP A 163 7.02 -0.73 -8.48
CA ASP A 163 7.01 -0.24 -9.86
C ASP A 163 6.16 -1.14 -10.75
N SER A 164 5.34 -0.52 -11.60
CA SER A 164 4.47 -1.18 -12.58
C SER A 164 4.66 -0.63 -13.98
N ASP A 165 5.73 0.14 -14.21
CA ASP A 165 5.93 0.91 -15.42
C ASP A 165 7.12 0.40 -16.21
N LEU A 166 8.16 -0.11 -15.54
CA LEU A 166 9.41 -0.51 -16.16
C LEU A 166 9.23 -1.70 -17.10
N ILE A 167 8.68 -2.82 -16.61
CA ILE A 167 8.48 -4.02 -17.46
C ILE A 167 7.58 -3.68 -18.65
N PRO A 168 6.37 -3.11 -18.47
CA PRO A 168 5.52 -2.72 -19.60
C PRO A 168 6.20 -1.79 -20.60
N PHE A 169 7.00 -0.83 -20.13
CA PHE A 169 7.74 0.09 -20.98
C PHE A 169 8.81 -0.61 -21.84
N LEU A 170 9.44 -1.66 -21.33
CA LEU A 170 10.51 -2.40 -22.04
C LEU A 170 9.97 -3.44 -23.01
N THR A 171 8.81 -4.01 -22.71
CA THR A 171 8.18 -5.06 -23.52
C THR A 171 7.08 -4.54 -24.44
N ASP A 172 6.83 -3.22 -24.42
CA ASP A 172 5.73 -2.55 -25.11
C ASP A 172 4.36 -3.21 -24.85
N SER A 173 4.18 -3.67 -23.60
CA SER A 173 2.93 -4.30 -23.17
C SER A 173 2.06 -3.31 -22.40
N PRO A 174 0.75 -3.56 -22.28
CA PRO A 174 -0.12 -2.76 -21.43
C PRO A 174 0.36 -2.74 -19.99
N LYS A 175 0.16 -1.60 -19.32
CA LYS A 175 0.43 -1.48 -17.88
C LYS A 175 -0.62 -2.26 -17.08
N SER A 176 -0.15 -3.01 -16.10
CA SER A 176 -1.00 -3.69 -15.11
C SER A 176 -0.24 -3.82 -13.79
N TYR A 177 -0.98 -3.99 -12.70
CA TYR A 177 -0.40 -4.43 -11.43
C TYR A 177 -0.59 -5.93 -11.27
N SER A 178 0.48 -6.71 -11.46
CA SER A 178 0.54 -8.13 -11.19
C SER A 178 1.95 -8.58 -10.78
N ALA A 179 2.10 -9.83 -10.32
CA ALA A 179 3.41 -10.37 -9.94
C ALA A 179 4.38 -10.48 -11.13
N GLU A 180 3.85 -10.54 -12.35
CA GLU A 180 4.58 -10.67 -13.61
C GLU A 180 5.09 -9.31 -14.10
N THR A 181 4.26 -8.27 -14.00
CA THR A 181 4.57 -6.93 -14.53
C THR A 181 5.16 -5.99 -13.49
N CYS A 182 4.95 -6.25 -12.19
CA CYS A 182 5.52 -5.44 -11.13
C CYS A 182 6.92 -5.88 -10.72
N LEU A 183 7.68 -4.88 -10.27
CA LEU A 183 8.96 -5.04 -9.59
C LEU A 183 8.93 -4.29 -8.26
N LEU A 184 9.63 -4.83 -7.27
CA LEU A 184 9.93 -4.10 -6.05
C LEU A 184 11.35 -3.55 -6.21
N LEU A 185 11.51 -2.23 -6.26
CA LEU A 185 12.80 -1.57 -6.55
C LEU A 185 13.19 -0.62 -5.42
N PRO A 186 14.49 -0.40 -5.16
CA PRO A 186 14.93 0.69 -4.30
C PRO A 186 14.34 2.03 -4.77
N HIS A 187 13.85 2.84 -3.82
CA HIS A 187 13.13 4.08 -4.14
C HIS A 187 13.98 5.07 -4.97
N SER A 188 15.28 5.15 -4.69
CA SER A 188 16.26 5.96 -5.44
C SER A 188 16.30 5.59 -6.92
N VAL A 189 16.21 4.30 -7.20
CA VAL A 189 16.28 3.72 -8.54
C VAL A 189 14.95 3.90 -9.26
N ASN A 190 13.82 3.57 -8.61
CA ASN A 190 12.49 3.78 -9.18
C ASN A 190 12.24 5.24 -9.60
N THR A 191 12.67 6.19 -8.76
CA THR A 191 12.59 7.62 -9.07
C THR A 191 13.48 8.02 -10.26
N SER A 192 14.66 7.39 -10.38
CA SER A 192 15.58 7.62 -11.49
C SER A 192 14.97 7.12 -12.81
N PHE A 193 14.36 5.94 -12.81
CA PHE A 193 13.67 5.37 -13.98
C PHE A 193 12.56 6.27 -14.53
N THR A 194 11.75 6.85 -13.64
CA THR A 194 10.68 7.78 -14.04
C THR A 194 11.25 8.97 -14.82
N LYS A 195 12.35 9.56 -14.33
CA LYS A 195 13.03 10.70 -14.98
C LYS A 195 13.73 10.31 -16.28
N THR A 196 14.37 9.13 -16.30
CA THR A 196 15.01 8.61 -17.51
C THR A 196 13.98 8.32 -18.58
N LYS A 197 12.83 7.72 -18.25
CA LYS A 197 11.71 7.51 -19.18
C LYS A 197 11.21 8.83 -19.77
N GLU A 198 10.93 9.84 -18.93
CA GLU A 198 10.51 11.16 -19.41
C GLU A 198 11.56 11.83 -20.32
N SER A 199 12.84 11.63 -20.03
CA SER A 199 13.94 12.16 -20.85
C SER A 199 14.06 11.39 -22.16
N LEU A 200 13.90 10.06 -22.13
CA LEU A 200 13.94 9.19 -23.30
C LEU A 200 12.78 9.48 -24.25
N ASP A 201 11.56 9.60 -23.73
CA ASP A 201 10.38 10.00 -24.50
C ASP A 201 10.56 11.41 -25.10
N SER A 202 11.38 12.28 -24.49
CA SER A 202 11.71 13.58 -25.05
C SER A 202 12.62 13.52 -26.29
N PHE A 203 13.40 12.45 -26.49
CA PHE A 203 14.19 12.27 -27.72
C PHE A 203 13.33 11.91 -28.93
N SER A 204 12.12 11.41 -28.71
CA SER A 204 11.12 11.22 -29.75
C SER A 204 10.39 12.53 -30.12
N THR A 205 10.79 13.68 -29.55
CA THR A 205 10.22 15.00 -29.86
C THR A 205 11.14 15.82 -30.77
N ASP A 206 10.60 16.90 -31.34
CA ASP A 206 11.37 17.82 -32.19
C ASP A 206 12.52 18.54 -31.44
N LYS A 207 12.49 18.58 -30.11
CA LYS A 207 13.46 19.30 -29.26
C LYS A 207 13.92 18.45 -28.06
N PRO A 208 14.82 17.49 -28.28
CA PRO A 208 15.39 16.68 -27.20
C PRO A 208 16.10 17.51 -26.13
N LYS A 209 15.82 17.22 -24.85
CA LYS A 209 16.47 17.91 -23.73
C LYS A 209 17.98 17.65 -23.71
N GLY A 210 18.77 18.71 -23.50
CA GLY A 210 20.23 18.60 -23.43
C GLY A 210 20.92 18.55 -24.80
N ILE A 211 20.17 18.67 -25.89
CA ILE A 211 20.71 18.76 -27.26
C ILE A 211 20.38 20.13 -27.83
N VAL A 212 21.41 20.90 -28.20
CA VAL A 212 21.29 22.29 -28.66
C VAL A 212 21.90 22.44 -30.04
N ASN A 213 21.17 23.01 -30.99
CA ASN A 213 21.74 23.41 -32.27
C ASN A 213 22.54 24.71 -32.08
N ILE A 214 23.80 24.72 -32.53
CA ILE A 214 24.72 25.87 -32.42
C ILE A 214 25.14 26.40 -33.81
N GLY A 215 24.29 26.22 -34.83
CA GLY A 215 24.56 26.55 -36.22
C GLY A 215 24.80 25.29 -37.06
N GLU A 216 26.05 25.09 -37.49
CA GLU A 216 26.45 23.93 -38.31
C GLU A 216 26.61 22.63 -37.51
N LYS A 217 26.43 22.69 -36.19
CA LYS A 217 26.66 21.57 -35.29
C LYS A 217 25.56 21.43 -34.24
N TRP A 218 25.51 20.25 -33.66
CA TRP A 218 24.67 19.88 -32.54
C TRP A 218 25.53 19.65 -31.30
N LEU A 219 25.06 20.18 -30.18
CA LEU A 219 25.76 20.11 -28.92
C LEU A 219 25.00 19.29 -27.91
N VAL A 220 25.64 18.25 -27.38
CA VAL A 220 25.12 17.47 -26.27
C VAL A 220 25.73 17.98 -24.97
N LEU A 221 24.86 18.42 -24.06
CA LEU A 221 25.20 18.95 -22.74
C LEU A 221 24.75 17.94 -21.68
N THR A 222 25.70 17.23 -21.08
CA THR A 222 25.44 16.32 -19.96
C THR A 222 26.04 16.88 -18.66
N ARG A 223 25.82 16.20 -17.52
CA ARG A 223 26.39 16.63 -16.23
C ARG A 223 27.91 16.44 -16.22
N GLY A 224 28.63 17.40 -16.79
CA GLY A 224 30.10 17.48 -16.74
C GLY A 224 30.78 17.47 -18.10
N ASP A 225 30.10 17.03 -19.16
CA ASP A 225 30.68 16.91 -20.50
C ASP A 225 29.90 17.70 -21.55
N LYS A 226 30.66 18.13 -22.57
CA LYS A 226 30.20 18.84 -23.75
C LYS A 226 30.74 18.11 -24.97
N SER A 227 29.85 17.59 -25.81
CA SER A 227 30.21 16.89 -27.05
C SER A 227 29.54 17.53 -28.26
N GLU A 228 30.29 17.68 -29.35
CA GLU A 228 29.86 18.32 -30.60
C GLU A 228 29.69 17.27 -31.71
N PHE A 229 28.63 17.42 -32.51
CA PHE A 229 28.28 16.53 -33.61
C PHE A 229 27.87 17.36 -34.83
N GLU A 230 28.17 16.87 -36.03
CA GLU A 230 27.71 17.51 -37.28
C GLU A 230 26.26 17.13 -37.59
N ASP A 231 25.87 15.89 -37.31
CA ASP A 231 24.52 15.37 -37.53
C ASP A 231 23.66 15.36 -36.25
N ARG A 232 22.36 15.63 -36.41
CA ARG A 232 21.38 15.63 -35.31
C ARG A 232 21.12 14.22 -34.76
N GLY A 233 21.05 13.24 -35.66
CA GLY A 233 20.84 11.83 -35.31
C GLY A 233 21.99 11.29 -34.47
N ASP A 234 23.23 11.58 -34.86
CA ASP A 234 24.43 11.19 -34.08
C ASP A 234 24.43 11.81 -32.67
N ALA A 235 24.04 13.09 -32.54
CA ALA A 235 23.91 13.74 -31.24
C ALA A 235 22.84 13.07 -30.35
N ILE A 236 21.69 12.70 -30.94
CA ILE A 236 20.61 11.99 -30.24
C ILE A 236 21.06 10.59 -29.83
N ALA A 237 21.71 9.85 -30.72
CA ALA A 237 22.20 8.50 -30.46
C ALA A 237 23.22 8.51 -29.32
N TYR A 238 24.16 9.47 -29.32
CA TYR A 238 25.14 9.63 -28.26
C TYR A 238 24.51 10.00 -26.91
N ALA A 239 23.60 10.99 -26.89
CA ALA A 239 22.90 11.38 -25.65
C ALA A 239 22.08 10.23 -25.06
N THR A 240 21.41 9.47 -25.92
CA THR A 240 20.65 8.26 -25.56
C THR A 240 21.57 7.20 -24.97
N ASP A 241 22.72 6.94 -25.59
CA ASP A 241 23.69 5.96 -25.12
C ASP A 241 24.26 6.31 -23.73
N LEU A 242 24.61 7.58 -23.51
CA LEU A 242 25.07 8.06 -22.21
C LEU A 242 24.03 7.87 -21.11
N LEU A 243 22.77 8.20 -21.40
CA LEU A 243 21.68 8.05 -20.43
C LEU A 243 21.40 6.58 -20.10
N ILE A 244 21.39 5.70 -21.11
CA ILE A 244 21.24 4.26 -20.90
C ILE A 244 22.42 3.71 -20.10
N SER A 245 23.66 4.08 -20.45
CA SER A 245 24.86 3.56 -19.81
C SER A 245 24.96 3.98 -18.35
N GLY A 246 24.83 5.27 -18.05
CA GLY A 246 24.87 5.75 -16.66
C GLY A 246 23.71 5.22 -15.81
N PHE A 247 22.55 4.97 -16.44
CA PHE A 247 21.45 4.26 -15.79
C PHE A 247 21.83 2.81 -15.45
N MET A 248 22.37 2.06 -16.42
CA MET A 248 22.74 0.66 -16.25
C MET A 248 23.85 0.48 -15.23
N ASP A 249 24.81 1.39 -15.14
CA ASP A 249 25.87 1.35 -14.14
C ASP A 249 25.29 1.44 -12.73
N LYS A 250 24.42 2.43 -12.48
CA LYS A 250 23.73 2.57 -11.19
C LYS A 250 22.85 1.37 -10.88
N PHE A 251 22.16 0.82 -11.87
CA PHE A 251 21.33 -0.37 -11.70
C PHE A 251 22.18 -1.61 -11.33
N LYS A 252 23.29 -1.83 -12.03
CA LYS A 252 24.22 -2.94 -11.79
C LYS A 252 24.91 -2.82 -10.42
N GLU A 253 25.19 -1.60 -9.96
CA GLU A 253 25.84 -1.35 -8.67
C GLU A 253 24.87 -1.43 -7.49
N GLU A 254 23.72 -0.74 -7.59
CA GLU A 254 22.83 -0.52 -6.44
C GLU A 254 21.67 -1.53 -6.36
N VAL A 255 21.34 -2.24 -7.44
CA VAL A 255 20.11 -3.06 -7.51
C VAL A 255 20.40 -4.51 -7.86
N LEU A 256 21.09 -4.75 -8.98
CA LEU A 256 21.33 -6.09 -9.49
C LEU A 256 21.91 -7.07 -8.45
N PRO A 257 22.81 -6.67 -7.53
CA PRO A 257 23.35 -7.59 -6.51
C PRO A 257 22.31 -8.11 -5.50
N TYR A 258 21.14 -7.47 -5.44
CA TYR A 258 20.08 -7.76 -4.48
C TYR A 258 18.81 -8.33 -5.12
N LEU A 259 18.78 -8.47 -6.45
CA LEU A 259 17.65 -9.10 -7.12
C LEU A 259 17.68 -10.61 -6.91
N SER A 260 16.54 -11.24 -6.62
CA SER A 260 16.41 -12.69 -6.80
C SER A 260 16.74 -13.11 -8.22
N GLU A 261 17.02 -14.40 -8.39
CA GLU A 261 17.16 -15.00 -9.71
C GLU A 261 15.91 -14.77 -10.59
N THR A 262 14.70 -14.81 -10.01
CA THR A 262 13.46 -14.57 -10.73
C THR A 262 13.34 -13.13 -11.24
N ASP A 263 13.61 -12.14 -10.39
CA ASP A 263 13.52 -10.74 -10.82
C ASP A 263 14.70 -10.33 -11.70
N SER A 264 15.89 -10.91 -11.49
CA SER A 264 17.04 -10.77 -12.38
C SER A 264 16.72 -11.22 -13.80
N LYS A 265 15.97 -12.31 -13.98
CA LYS A 265 15.50 -12.77 -15.30
C LYS A 265 14.54 -11.79 -15.96
N LYS A 266 13.69 -11.10 -15.20
CA LYS A 266 12.78 -10.08 -15.77
C LYS A 266 13.53 -8.89 -16.35
N VAL A 267 14.62 -8.49 -15.69
CA VAL A 267 15.50 -7.40 -16.12
C VAL A 267 16.70 -7.89 -16.94
N GLU A 268 16.73 -9.18 -17.30
CA GLU A 268 17.78 -9.71 -18.15
C GLU A 268 17.73 -9.02 -19.51
N ASN A 269 18.92 -8.67 -20.01
CA ASN A 269 19.10 -7.94 -21.25
C ASN A 269 18.35 -6.58 -21.27
N LEU A 270 18.11 -5.97 -20.09
CA LEU A 270 17.51 -4.64 -19.96
C LEU A 270 18.21 -3.60 -20.84
N GLU A 271 19.54 -3.60 -20.80
CA GLU A 271 20.37 -2.71 -21.59
C GLU A 271 20.14 -2.89 -23.09
N GLY A 272 20.14 -4.14 -23.59
CA GLY A 272 19.88 -4.43 -25.00
C GLY A 272 18.46 -4.03 -25.43
N LYS A 273 17.45 -4.25 -24.58
CA LYS A 273 16.07 -3.84 -24.85
C LYS A 273 15.94 -2.31 -24.93
N LEU A 274 16.56 -1.57 -24.02
CA LEU A 274 16.60 -0.11 -24.06
C LEU A 274 17.30 0.40 -25.32
N ARG A 275 18.45 -0.19 -25.68
CA ARG A 275 19.21 0.18 -26.88
C ARG A 275 18.44 -0.11 -28.17
N LEU A 276 17.70 -1.22 -28.24
CA LEU A 276 16.90 -1.57 -29.42
C LEU A 276 15.71 -0.63 -29.60
N LYS A 277 15.09 -0.17 -28.50
CA LYS A 277 13.93 0.72 -28.55
C LYS A 277 14.28 2.15 -28.99
N TYR A 278 15.48 2.62 -28.66
CA TYR A 278 15.89 4.02 -28.86
C TYR A 278 17.04 4.24 -29.86
N ARG A 279 17.44 3.19 -30.60
CA ARG A 279 18.29 3.29 -31.80
C ARG A 279 17.43 3.15 -33.05
#